data_AF-A0A7S1XMX8-F1
#
_entry.id   AF-A0A7S1XMX8-F1
#
_cell.length_a   1.000
_cell.length_b   1.000
_cell.length_c   1.000
_cell.angle_alpha   90.00
_cell.angle_beta   90.00
_cell.angle_gamma   90.00
#
_symmetry.space_group_name_H-M   'P 1'
#
loop_
_entity.id
_entity.type
_entity.pdbx_description
1 polymer ?
#
loop_
_entity_poly.entity_id
_entity_poly.type
_entity_poly.pdbx_seq_one_letter_code
_entity_poly.pdbx_strand_id
1 'polypeptide(L)'
;GEGDEGAKKKRKGKKKGDGTDLYKIVKLITERQYDPCIVFSFAKKECESNAQSIAKLDFCTEDEKELIEQVFVNAIDSLSEEDKGLPQVVALLPMLRQGIGVHHGGMLPTLKEIVEVLFGEGLLKVLFATETFSIGINMP
;
A
#
# COMPACT_ATOMS: atom_id res chain seq x y z
N GLY A 1 -20.05 -22.59 49.50
CA GLY A 1 -19.65 -22.73 48.09
C GLY A 1 -20.40 -21.68 47.34
N GLU A 2 -19.76 -20.53 47.12
CA GLU A 2 -20.39 -19.33 46.57
C GLU A 2 -19.65 -18.95 45.29
N GLY A 3 -20.46 -18.69 44.25
CA GLY A 3 -20.06 -18.69 42.85
C GLY A 3 -19.46 -17.37 42.38
N ASP A 4 -18.50 -17.53 41.48
CA ASP A 4 -17.80 -16.54 40.69
C ASP A 4 -18.72 -15.97 39.57
N GLU A 5 -19.13 -14.70 39.68
CA GLU A 5 -19.82 -13.98 38.61
C GLU A 5 -18.82 -13.21 37.72
N GLY A 6 -18.35 -13.89 36.67
CA GLY A 6 -17.55 -13.29 35.61
C GLY A 6 -18.35 -12.32 34.72
N ALA A 7 -18.10 -11.02 34.88
CA ALA A 7 -18.65 -9.98 34.01
C ALA A 7 -17.99 -9.99 32.61
N LYS A 8 -18.61 -10.69 31.64
CA LYS A 8 -18.23 -10.61 30.21
C LYS A 8 -18.64 -9.27 29.60
N LYS A 9 -17.67 -8.37 29.44
CA LYS A 9 -17.82 -7.08 28.73
C LYS A 9 -17.99 -7.32 27.22
N LYS A 10 -19.21 -7.16 26.70
CA LYS A 10 -19.54 -7.23 25.27
C LYS A 10 -18.77 -6.17 24.48
N ARG A 11 -17.87 -6.60 23.57
CA ARG A 11 -17.24 -5.73 22.56
C ARG A 11 -18.31 -5.24 21.58
N LYS A 12 -18.60 -3.94 21.60
CA LYS A 12 -19.51 -3.26 20.66
C LYS A 12 -18.99 -3.43 19.22
N GLY A 13 -19.84 -3.95 18.35
CA GLY A 13 -19.58 -4.04 16.90
C GLY A 13 -19.38 -2.66 16.28
N LYS A 14 -18.38 -2.55 15.40
CA LYS A 14 -18.05 -1.35 14.62
C LYS A 14 -19.20 -1.09 13.64
N LYS A 15 -19.83 0.09 13.74
CA LYS A 15 -20.90 0.55 12.83
C LYS A 15 -20.38 0.55 11.38
N LYS A 16 -21.14 -0.08 10.48
CA LYS A 16 -21.06 0.08 9.03
C LYS A 16 -21.62 1.46 8.67
N GLY A 17 -20.82 2.33 8.07
CA GLY A 17 -21.24 3.65 7.60
C GLY A 17 -20.02 4.55 7.49
N ASP A 18 -19.63 4.85 6.26
CA ASP A 18 -18.41 5.50 5.79
C ASP A 18 -17.13 4.65 5.88
N GLY A 19 -16.24 4.84 4.90
CA GLY A 19 -14.94 4.18 4.85
C GLY A 19 -14.12 4.37 6.14
N THR A 20 -13.08 3.55 6.30
CA THR A 20 -12.13 3.67 7.42
C THR A 20 -11.60 5.11 7.52
N ASP A 21 -11.18 5.55 8.71
CA ASP A 21 -10.61 6.89 8.88
C ASP A 21 -9.42 7.10 7.92
N LEU A 22 -8.65 6.05 7.64
CA LEU A 22 -7.61 6.02 6.62
C LEU A 22 -8.13 6.36 5.22
N TYR A 23 -9.22 5.74 4.77
CA TYR A 23 -9.85 6.05 3.49
C TYR A 23 -10.24 7.53 3.40
N LYS A 24 -10.83 8.08 4.47
CA LYS A 24 -11.25 9.48 4.52
C LYS A 24 -10.05 10.44 4.45
N ILE A 25 -8.98 10.13 5.18
CA ILE A 25 -7.76 10.95 5.20
C ILE A 25 -7.06 10.91 3.84
N VAL A 26 -6.85 9.72 3.27
CA VAL A 26 -6.20 9.56 1.97
C VAL A 26 -6.98 10.29 0.88
N LYS A 27 -8.30 10.13 0.86
CA LYS A 27 -9.17 10.85 -0.08
C LYS A 27 -9.06 12.37 0.07
N LEU A 28 -8.99 12.88 1.31
CA LEU A 28 -8.80 14.30 1.55
C LEU A 28 -7.46 14.81 1.03
N ILE A 29 -6.37 14.06 1.25
CA ILE A 29 -5.02 14.42 0.79
C ILE A 29 -4.99 14.57 -0.73
N THR A 30 -5.55 13.58 -1.45
CA THR A 30 -5.54 13.58 -2.91
C THR A 30 -6.50 14.62 -3.51
N GLU A 31 -7.69 14.82 -2.94
CA GLU A 31 -8.63 15.89 -3.38
C GLU A 31 -8.07 17.30 -3.17
N ARG A 32 -7.14 17.48 -2.21
CA ARG A 32 -6.48 18.75 -1.92
C ARG A 32 -5.14 18.90 -2.64
N GLN A 33 -4.73 17.92 -3.46
CA GLN A 33 -3.44 17.88 -4.15
C GLN A 33 -2.25 18.02 -3.20
N TYR A 34 -2.32 17.32 -2.07
CA TYR A 34 -1.22 17.19 -1.11
C TYR A 34 -0.45 15.87 -1.28
N ASP A 35 -0.67 15.16 -2.40
CA ASP A 35 0.11 14.01 -2.81
C ASP A 35 1.50 14.40 -3.37
N PRO A 36 2.50 13.50 -3.29
CA PRO A 36 2.43 12.15 -2.73
C PRO A 36 2.45 12.14 -1.19
N CYS A 37 1.86 11.11 -0.57
CA CYS A 37 1.92 10.92 0.89
C CYS A 37 2.41 9.53 1.30
N ILE A 38 3.09 9.47 2.46
CA ILE A 38 3.59 8.22 3.04
C ILE A 38 2.85 7.96 4.35
N VAL A 39 2.28 6.76 4.48
CA VAL A 39 1.64 6.26 5.70
C VAL A 39 2.56 5.23 6.34
N PHE A 40 3.25 5.64 7.42
CA PHE A 40 4.13 4.74 8.15
C PHE A 40 3.35 3.78 9.04
N SER A 41 3.71 2.50 8.98
CA SER A 41 3.19 1.45 9.87
C SER A 41 4.35 0.58 10.35
N PHE A 42 4.32 0.13 11.60
CA PHE A 42 5.41 -0.68 12.17
C PHE A 42 5.43 -2.12 11.64
N ALA A 43 4.26 -2.66 11.29
CA ALA A 43 4.11 -4.03 10.85
C ALA A 43 3.97 -4.14 9.33
N LYS A 44 4.70 -5.08 8.72
CA LYS A 44 4.60 -5.42 7.28
C LYS A 44 3.16 -5.71 6.86
N LYS A 45 2.49 -6.57 7.63
CA LYS A 45 1.08 -6.94 7.43
C LYS A 45 0.11 -5.76 7.54
N GLU A 46 0.44 -4.76 8.36
CA GLU A 46 -0.38 -3.56 8.48
C GLU A 46 -0.26 -2.68 7.23
N CYS A 47 0.94 -2.56 6.65
CA CYS A 47 1.14 -1.86 5.37
C CYS A 47 0.27 -2.48 4.27
N GLU A 48 0.34 -3.81 4.11
CA GLU A 48 -0.48 -4.54 3.13
C GLU A 48 -1.98 -4.38 3.39
N SER A 49 -2.43 -4.56 4.65
CA SER A 49 -3.84 -4.46 5.00
C SER A 49 -4.39 -3.05 4.80
N ASN A 50 -3.59 -2.01 5.07
CA ASN A 50 -3.99 -0.63 4.91
C ASN A 50 -4.10 -0.26 3.41
N ALA A 51 -3.13 -0.67 2.60
CA ALA A 51 -3.18 -0.51 1.14
C ALA A 51 -4.43 -1.18 0.55
N GLN A 52 -4.68 -2.44 0.90
CA GLN A 52 -5.88 -3.17 0.46
C GLN A 52 -7.20 -2.48 0.86
N SER A 53 -7.22 -1.82 2.02
CA SER A 53 -8.44 -1.14 2.49
C SER A 53 -8.83 0.07 1.64
N ILE A 54 -7.88 0.65 0.89
CA ILE A 54 -8.09 1.80 0.01
C ILE A 54 -7.98 1.48 -1.48
N ALA A 55 -7.68 0.24 -1.86
CA ALA A 55 -7.52 -0.23 -3.25
C ALA A 55 -8.77 -0.14 -4.15
N LYS A 56 -9.82 0.58 -3.71
CA LYS A 56 -10.96 0.96 -4.55
C LYS A 56 -10.83 2.39 -5.08
N LEU A 57 -9.88 3.16 -4.56
CA LEU A 57 -9.53 4.46 -5.07
C LEU A 57 -8.60 4.26 -6.26
N ASP A 58 -8.72 5.15 -7.22
CA ASP A 58 -7.89 5.18 -8.41
C ASP A 58 -7.38 6.61 -8.56
N PHE A 59 -6.08 6.77 -8.41
CA PHE A 59 -5.42 8.08 -8.43
C PHE A 59 -4.62 8.31 -9.71
N CYS A 60 -4.64 7.36 -10.64
CA CYS A 60 -3.86 7.42 -11.87
C CYS A 60 -4.77 7.64 -13.08
N THR A 61 -4.27 8.44 -14.00
CA THR A 61 -4.76 8.53 -15.38
C THR A 61 -4.40 7.24 -16.15
N GLU A 62 -5.04 7.02 -17.31
CA GLU A 62 -4.68 5.88 -18.16
C GLU A 62 -3.22 5.96 -18.66
N ASP A 63 -2.72 7.15 -18.96
CA ASP A 63 -1.31 7.35 -19.37
C ASP A 63 -0.34 6.99 -18.23
N GLU A 64 -0.62 7.41 -16.99
CA GLU A 64 0.18 7.02 -15.82
C GLU A 64 0.15 5.49 -15.60
N LYS A 65 -1.02 4.87 -15.80
CA LYS A 65 -1.17 3.40 -15.68
C LYS A 65 -0.34 2.65 -16.71
N GLU A 66 -0.30 3.11 -17.96
CA GLU A 66 0.53 2.52 -19.00
C GLU A 66 2.01 2.64 -18.66
N LEU A 67 2.46 3.80 -18.18
CA LEU A 67 3.86 4.00 -17.75
C LEU A 67 4.22 3.08 -16.57
N ILE A 68 3.34 2.98 -15.58
CA ILE A 68 3.52 2.08 -14.43
C ILE A 68 3.66 0.62 -14.88
N GLU A 69 2.80 0.17 -15.80
CA GLU A 69 2.85 -1.19 -16.32
C GLU A 69 4.13 -1.46 -17.11
N GLN A 70 4.57 -0.51 -17.94
CA GLN A 70 5.83 -0.63 -18.67
C GLN A 70 7.03 -0.77 -17.72
N VAL A 71 7.13 0.10 -16.70
CA VAL A 71 8.20 0.03 -15.69
C VAL A 71 8.16 -1.30 -14.95
N PHE A 72 6.97 -1.73 -14.52
CA PHE A 72 6.79 -2.98 -13.80
C PHE A 72 7.21 -4.19 -14.64
N VAL A 73 6.65 -4.33 -15.85
CA VAL A 73 6.92 -5.47 -16.75
C VAL A 73 8.40 -5.56 -17.09
N ASN A 74 9.03 -4.44 -17.43
CA ASN A 74 10.46 -4.40 -17.75
C ASN A 74 11.33 -4.84 -16.56
N ALA A 75 10.98 -4.43 -15.34
CA ALA A 75 11.74 -4.78 -14.16
C ALA A 75 11.56 -6.26 -13.76
N ILE A 76 10.33 -6.78 -13.81
CA ILE A 76 10.05 -8.17 -13.45
C ILE A 76 10.51 -9.18 -14.50
N ASP A 77 10.82 -8.76 -15.72
CA ASP A 77 11.31 -9.68 -16.77
C ASP A 77 12.63 -10.36 -16.38
N SER A 78 13.42 -9.70 -15.53
CA SER A 78 14.66 -10.23 -14.94
C SER A 78 14.45 -11.36 -13.91
N LEU A 79 13.21 -11.55 -13.42
CA LEU A 79 12.88 -12.57 -12.44
C LEU A 79 12.69 -13.95 -13.08
N SER A 80 12.86 -15.01 -12.30
CA SER A 80 12.50 -16.36 -12.72
C SER A 80 10.99 -16.49 -12.90
N GLU A 81 10.53 -17.46 -13.72
CA GLU A 81 9.09 -17.71 -13.88
C GLU A 81 8.41 -18.13 -12.56
N GLU A 82 9.15 -18.80 -11.68
CA GLU A 82 8.68 -19.12 -10.32
C GLU A 82 8.45 -17.84 -9.51
N ASP A 83 9.41 -16.91 -9.53
CA ASP A 83 9.31 -15.63 -8.82
C ASP A 83 8.19 -14.75 -9.40
N LYS A 84 8.02 -14.70 -10.72
CA LYS A 84 6.92 -13.99 -11.39
C LYS A 84 5.55 -14.52 -10.93
N GLY A 85 5.45 -15.80 -10.59
CA GLY A 85 4.25 -16.44 -10.06
C GLY A 85 3.97 -16.19 -8.58
N LEU A 86 4.89 -15.55 -7.85
CA LEU A 86 4.69 -15.31 -6.42
C LEU A 86 3.50 -14.37 -6.15
N PRO A 87 2.69 -14.63 -5.09
CA PRO A 87 1.52 -13.81 -4.79
C PRO A 87 1.82 -12.31 -4.65
N GLN A 88 2.98 -11.95 -4.11
CA GLN A 88 3.39 -10.54 -3.97
C GLN A 88 3.63 -9.86 -5.32
N VAL A 89 4.13 -10.58 -6.34
CA VAL A 89 4.36 -10.00 -7.67
C VAL A 89 3.02 -9.79 -8.37
N VAL A 90 2.18 -10.82 -8.39
CA VAL A 90 0.86 -10.78 -9.04
C VAL A 90 -0.07 -9.74 -8.41
N ALA A 91 -0.01 -9.59 -7.07
CA ALA A 91 -0.87 -8.63 -6.36
C ALA A 91 -0.39 -7.18 -6.47
N LEU A 92 0.90 -6.94 -6.79
CA LEU A 92 1.47 -5.60 -6.73
C LEU A 92 1.04 -4.72 -7.91
N LEU A 93 1.09 -5.21 -9.15
CA LEU A 93 0.77 -4.42 -10.33
C LEU A 93 -0.64 -3.77 -10.29
N PRO A 94 -1.71 -4.48 -9.90
CA PRO A 94 -3.03 -3.86 -9.76
C PRO A 94 -3.07 -2.70 -8.76
N MET A 95 -2.30 -2.77 -7.66
CA MET A 95 -2.21 -1.69 -6.68
C MET A 95 -1.40 -0.51 -7.22
N LEU A 96 -0.26 -0.80 -7.87
CA LEU A 96 0.57 0.24 -8.47
C LEU A 96 -0.21 1.04 -9.52
N ARG A 97 -0.99 0.36 -10.37
CA ARG A 97 -1.86 1.00 -11.38
C ARG A 97 -2.95 1.91 -10.77
N GLN A 98 -3.21 1.82 -9.46
CA GLN A 98 -4.12 2.72 -8.76
C GLN A 98 -3.40 3.91 -8.11
N GLY A 99 -2.08 4.00 -8.26
CA GLY A 99 -1.23 4.99 -7.58
C GLY A 99 -0.95 4.63 -6.12
N ILE A 100 -1.09 3.35 -5.74
CA ILE A 100 -0.94 2.86 -4.37
C ILE A 100 0.26 1.90 -4.29
N GLY A 101 1.22 2.23 -3.42
CA GLY A 101 2.40 1.41 -3.15
C GLY A 101 2.42 0.80 -1.76
N VAL A 102 3.19 -0.27 -1.60
CA VAL A 102 3.61 -0.83 -0.30
C VAL A 102 5.13 -0.96 -0.31
N HIS A 103 5.80 -0.66 0.80
CA HIS A 103 7.24 -0.87 0.96
C HIS A 103 7.59 -1.40 2.35
N HIS A 104 8.17 -2.60 2.41
CA HIS A 104 8.73 -3.13 3.64
C HIS A 104 9.82 -4.17 3.37
N GLY A 105 10.63 -4.46 4.38
CA GLY A 105 11.70 -5.47 4.32
C GLY A 105 11.24 -6.92 4.20
N GLY A 106 10.02 -7.18 3.73
CA GLY A 106 9.53 -8.52 3.37
C GLY A 106 9.29 -8.69 1.87
N MET A 107 9.35 -7.60 1.11
CA MET A 107 9.23 -7.61 -0.34
C MET A 107 10.54 -8.03 -0.99
N LEU A 108 10.45 -8.64 -2.17
CA LEU A 108 11.61 -8.90 -3.03
C LEU A 108 12.36 -7.59 -3.32
N PRO A 109 13.70 -7.61 -3.39
CA PRO A 109 14.50 -6.43 -3.75
C PRO A 109 14.00 -5.70 -4.99
N THR A 110 13.77 -6.43 -6.09
CA THR A 110 13.25 -5.88 -7.35
C THR A 110 11.91 -5.16 -7.17
N LEU A 111 11.01 -5.68 -6.34
CA LEU A 111 9.71 -5.02 -6.11
C LEU A 111 9.85 -3.74 -5.29
N LYS A 112 10.79 -3.69 -4.34
CA LYS A 112 11.09 -2.46 -3.60
C LYS A 112 11.65 -1.40 -4.52
N GLU A 113 12.58 -1.77 -5.40
CA GLU A 113 13.17 -0.86 -6.39
C GLU A 113 12.10 -0.29 -7.33
N ILE A 114 11.17 -1.13 -7.82
CA ILE A 114 10.03 -0.66 -8.63
C ILE A 114 9.20 0.37 -7.85
N VAL A 115 8.86 0.10 -6.60
CA VAL A 115 8.08 1.03 -5.76
C VAL A 115 8.82 2.33 -5.52
N GLU A 116 10.12 2.28 -5.26
CA GLU A 116 10.97 3.46 -5.06
C GLU A 116 11.06 4.32 -6.32
N VAL A 117 11.24 3.71 -7.50
CA VAL A 117 11.24 4.40 -8.80
C VAL A 117 9.88 5.05 -9.06
N LEU A 118 8.79 4.29 -8.98
CA LEU A 118 7.46 4.82 -9.28
C LEU A 118 7.03 5.92 -8.30
N PHE A 119 7.44 5.85 -7.04
CA PHE A 119 7.18 6.93 -6.08
C PHE A 119 8.05 8.16 -6.39
N GLY A 120 9.34 7.98 -6.71
CA GLY A 120 10.24 9.08 -7.08
C GLY A 120 9.79 9.84 -8.33
N GLU A 121 9.20 9.14 -9.30
CA GLU A 121 8.60 9.73 -10.51
C GLU A 121 7.20 10.33 -10.27
N GLY A 122 6.69 10.30 -9.03
CA GLY A 122 5.38 10.86 -8.68
C GLY A 122 4.17 10.07 -9.19
N LEU A 123 4.38 8.82 -9.64
CA LEU A 123 3.30 7.95 -10.14
C LEU A 123 2.52 7.31 -9.00
N LEU A 124 3.13 7.11 -7.84
CA LEU A 124 2.45 6.65 -6.62
C LEU A 124 2.04 7.84 -5.77
N LYS A 125 0.73 8.00 -5.55
CA LYS A 125 0.17 9.10 -4.74
C LYS A 125 0.13 8.77 -3.26
N VAL A 126 0.08 7.47 -2.93
CA VAL A 126 0.02 6.97 -1.55
C VAL A 126 0.96 5.78 -1.40
N LEU A 127 1.83 5.83 -0.41
CA LEU A 127 2.74 4.74 -0.08
C LEU A 127 2.57 4.28 1.37
N PHE A 128 2.35 2.99 1.58
CA PHE A 128 2.35 2.38 2.91
C PHE A 128 3.72 1.76 3.19
N ALA A 129 4.42 2.25 4.20
CA ALA A 129 5.81 1.86 4.42
C ALA A 129 6.15 1.55 5.88
N THR A 130 7.12 0.66 6.09
CA THR A 130 7.82 0.56 7.39
C THR A 130 8.92 1.62 7.51
N GLU A 131 9.37 1.92 8.73
CA GLU A 131 10.39 2.96 9.01
C GLU A 131 11.67 2.84 8.17
N THR A 132 12.04 1.62 7.77
CA THR A 132 13.22 1.35 6.94
C THR A 132 13.20 2.08 5.60
N PHE A 133 12.03 2.51 5.12
CA PHE A 133 11.92 3.28 3.87
C PHE A 133 12.62 4.64 3.95
N SER A 134 12.60 5.28 5.13
CA SER A 134 13.22 6.60 5.32
C SER A 134 14.75 6.56 5.29
N ILE A 135 15.35 5.37 5.33
CA ILE A 135 16.80 5.19 5.30
C ILE A 135 17.25 5.10 3.84
N GLY A 136 17.61 6.26 3.26
CA GLY A 136 18.36 6.32 2.01
C GLY A 136 17.64 6.84 0.77
N ILE A 137 16.47 7.49 0.90
CA ILE A 137 15.75 8.01 -0.28
C ILE A 137 15.88 9.53 -0.39
N ASN A 138 16.22 9.98 -1.60
CA ASN A 138 16.17 11.38 -2.02
C ASN A 138 14.79 11.63 -2.64
N MET A 139 13.79 11.86 -1.79
CA MET A 139 12.38 12.01 -2.20
C MET A 139 11.99 13.46 -2.53
N PRO A 140 11.04 13.67 -3.46
CA PRO A 140 10.43 14.97 -3.73
C PRO A 140 9.54 15.50 -2.59
#